data_AF-A0A448Z809-F1
#
_entry.id   AF-A0A448Z809-F1
#
_cell.length_a   1.000
_cell.length_b   1.000
_cell.length_c   1.000
_cell.angle_alpha   90.00
_cell.angle_beta   90.00
_cell.angle_gamma   90.00
#
_symmetry.space_group_name_H-M   'P 1'
#
loop_
_entity.id
_entity.type
_entity.pdbx_description
1 polymer ?
#
loop_
_entity_poly.entity_id
_entity_poly.type
_entity_poly.pdbx_seq_one_letter_code
_entity_poly.pdbx_strand_id
1 'polypeptide(L)'
;MKAADMVKKVQELDKIVHKTKCVSALLLKEQEERGAGAERMERELVQAHADLARSNATKQKMEQEQRKLNQRIRRMKDRINELQDDLENEQSGKIAMKRKFMELEATIEIQQVRSNKLQDELNSSQALLVDSTSATAESRLALDNCQQASDRMAEANQHLHRQLLEHQVFLHKQKVLHQEELARAHKDRQDKQLVLDTQNELFEKLRMEKLTVEKRQESQAAKISSLERRLKLSTNLMEKTVTFPSTPQNSNTISSLLKTNAGASTSNVSGRDENNHHPSPGVGIDFTIPRLGGEKRNLAIISTGKKCSICFKDSGGLMKKCECSRRDCKIRAHASCVQHFLMGSASSCKSNPVCMPVILCCPSSNKTSSSSTSEGFNMHHSITISPR
;
A
#
# COMPACT_ATOMS: atom_id res chain seq x y z
N MET A 1 -106.73 62.41 -150.32
CA MET A 1 -106.68 62.28 -148.84
C MET A 1 -105.92 61.06 -148.30
N LYS A 2 -105.72 59.93 -149.01
CA LYS A 2 -105.02 58.75 -148.45
C LYS A 2 -103.52 58.95 -148.15
N ALA A 3 -102.81 59.80 -148.91
CA ALA A 3 -101.37 60.03 -148.72
C ALA A 3 -101.02 60.71 -147.38
N ALA A 4 -101.80 61.72 -146.95
CA ALA A 4 -101.53 62.45 -145.70
C ALA A 4 -101.70 61.58 -144.44
N ASP A 5 -102.63 60.62 -144.47
CA ASP A 5 -102.85 59.68 -143.37
C ASP A 5 -101.73 58.62 -143.29
N MET A 6 -101.20 58.18 -144.44
CA MET A 6 -99.98 57.38 -144.49
C MET A 6 -98.75 58.15 -144.00
N VAL A 7 -98.59 59.43 -144.35
CA VAL A 7 -97.49 60.27 -143.83
C VAL A 7 -97.58 60.42 -142.32
N LYS A 8 -98.79 60.61 -141.74
CA LYS A 8 -98.98 60.58 -140.28
C LYS A 8 -98.56 59.23 -139.68
N LYS A 9 -99.00 58.11 -140.24
CA LYS A 9 -98.63 56.76 -139.76
C LYS A 9 -97.13 56.47 -139.88
N VAL A 10 -96.46 56.96 -140.93
CA VAL A 10 -95.00 56.87 -141.08
C VAL A 10 -94.30 57.75 -140.04
N GLN A 11 -94.73 58.99 -139.81
CA GLN A 11 -94.19 59.86 -138.75
C GLN A 11 -94.42 59.30 -137.34
N GLU A 12 -95.52 58.58 -137.12
CA GLU A 12 -95.83 57.93 -135.84
C GLU A 12 -95.02 56.65 -135.65
N LEU A 13 -94.82 55.86 -136.71
CA LEU A 13 -93.87 54.75 -136.73
C LEU A 13 -92.43 55.22 -136.51
N ASP A 14 -91.99 56.32 -137.14
CA ASP A 14 -90.67 56.91 -136.91
C ASP A 14 -90.52 57.38 -135.45
N LYS A 15 -91.56 57.98 -134.86
CA LYS A 15 -91.57 58.32 -133.42
C LYS A 15 -91.48 57.08 -132.54
N ILE A 16 -92.16 55.98 -132.88
CA ILE A 16 -92.07 54.71 -132.15
C ILE A 16 -90.66 54.12 -132.31
N VAL A 17 -90.14 54.00 -133.53
CA VAL A 17 -88.78 53.50 -133.81
C VAL A 17 -87.72 54.35 -133.11
N HIS A 18 -87.86 55.68 -133.09
CA HIS A 18 -86.95 56.57 -132.37
C HIS A 18 -87.06 56.39 -130.85
N LYS A 19 -88.27 56.31 -130.29
CA LYS A 19 -88.47 56.00 -128.85
C LYS A 19 -87.89 54.62 -128.49
N THR A 20 -88.13 53.59 -129.29
CA THR A 20 -87.58 52.24 -129.08
C THR A 20 -86.06 52.24 -129.20
N LYS A 21 -85.45 53.00 -130.12
CA LYS A 21 -83.99 53.19 -130.18
C LYS A 21 -83.46 53.88 -128.92
N CYS A 22 -84.12 54.93 -128.43
CA CYS A 22 -83.72 55.61 -127.20
C CYS A 22 -83.88 54.71 -125.96
N VAL A 23 -84.98 53.97 -125.83
CA VAL A 23 -85.19 53.01 -124.74
C VAL A 23 -84.20 51.84 -124.83
N SER A 24 -83.91 51.33 -126.02
CA SER A 24 -82.90 50.29 -126.22
C SER A 24 -81.49 50.79 -125.88
N ALA A 25 -81.15 52.04 -126.21
CA ALA A 25 -79.87 52.64 -125.83
C ALA A 25 -79.77 52.86 -124.31
N LEU A 26 -80.86 53.25 -123.65
CA LEU A 26 -80.93 53.34 -122.19
C LEU A 26 -80.80 51.97 -121.52
N LEU A 27 -81.48 50.93 -122.04
CA LEU A 27 -81.37 49.57 -121.53
C LEU A 27 -79.97 48.97 -121.73
N LEU A 28 -79.32 49.23 -122.87
CA LEU A 28 -77.92 48.85 -123.10
C LEU A 28 -77.00 49.57 -122.11
N LYS A 29 -77.16 50.88 -121.92
CA LYS A 29 -76.39 51.66 -120.94
C LYS A 29 -76.62 51.16 -119.51
N GLU A 30 -77.85 50.82 -119.13
CA GLU A 30 -78.14 50.18 -117.85
C GLU A 30 -77.52 48.78 -117.72
N GLN A 31 -77.48 47.98 -118.79
CA GLN A 31 -76.81 46.69 -118.80
C GLN A 31 -75.28 46.84 -118.67
N GLU A 32 -74.68 47.82 -119.34
CA GLU A 32 -73.27 48.18 -119.21
C GLU A 32 -72.94 48.70 -117.80
N GLU A 33 -73.77 49.57 -117.22
CA GLU A 33 -73.60 50.07 -115.85
C GLU A 33 -73.77 48.97 -114.79
N ARG A 34 -74.75 48.06 -114.97
CA ARG A 34 -74.92 46.87 -114.11
C ARG A 34 -73.77 45.88 -114.28
N GLY A 35 -73.26 45.69 -115.50
CA GLY A 35 -72.10 44.84 -115.80
C GLY A 35 -70.83 45.37 -115.15
N ALA A 36 -70.51 46.65 -115.37
CA ALA A 36 -69.38 47.33 -114.73
C ALA A 36 -69.51 47.38 -113.20
N GLY A 37 -70.73 47.48 -112.66
CA GLY A 37 -71.02 47.35 -111.24
C GLY A 37 -70.75 45.95 -110.70
N ALA A 38 -71.21 44.91 -111.41
CA ALA A 38 -70.95 43.51 -111.06
C ALA A 38 -69.45 43.17 -111.10
N GLU A 39 -68.74 43.57 -112.17
CA GLU A 39 -67.29 43.41 -112.27
C GLU A 39 -66.54 44.14 -111.15
N ARG A 40 -67.01 45.33 -110.72
CA ARG A 40 -66.39 46.05 -109.60
C ARG A 40 -66.57 45.28 -108.30
N MET A 41 -67.78 44.82 -108.00
CA MET A 41 -68.06 44.00 -106.81
C MET A 41 -67.28 42.68 -106.83
N GLU A 42 -67.11 42.05 -108.00
CA GLU A 42 -66.28 40.85 -108.15
C GLU A 42 -64.80 41.13 -107.87
N ARG A 43 -64.24 42.21 -108.42
CA ARG A 43 -62.86 42.64 -108.12
C ARG A 43 -62.67 42.98 -106.64
N GLU A 44 -63.63 43.66 -106.02
CA GLU A 44 -63.62 43.97 -104.58
C GLU A 44 -63.70 42.70 -103.73
N LEU A 45 -64.54 41.73 -104.10
CA LEU A 45 -64.67 40.43 -103.42
C LEU A 45 -63.41 39.57 -103.57
N VAL A 46 -62.81 39.52 -104.76
CA VAL A 46 -61.53 38.83 -105.01
C VAL A 46 -60.40 39.49 -104.21
N GLN A 47 -60.35 40.83 -104.17
CA GLN A 47 -59.39 41.57 -103.36
C GLN A 47 -59.58 41.29 -101.87
N ALA A 48 -60.82 41.33 -101.37
CA ALA A 48 -61.14 41.03 -99.98
C ALA A 48 -60.80 39.58 -99.59
N HIS A 49 -61.02 38.61 -100.48
CA HIS A 49 -60.56 37.24 -100.27
C HIS A 49 -59.03 37.13 -100.24
N ALA A 50 -58.32 37.85 -101.11
CA ALA A 50 -56.86 37.88 -101.10
C ALA A 50 -56.31 38.54 -99.83
N ASP A 51 -56.93 39.61 -99.33
CA ASP A 51 -56.57 40.24 -98.05
C ASP A 51 -56.91 39.35 -96.84
N LEU A 52 -58.05 38.65 -96.85
CA LEU A 52 -58.39 37.67 -95.82
C LEU A 52 -57.40 36.49 -95.82
N ALA A 53 -56.98 36.00 -96.99
CA ALA A 53 -55.97 34.96 -97.11
C ALA A 53 -54.60 35.44 -96.58
N ARG A 54 -54.18 36.66 -96.93
CA ARG A 54 -52.95 37.30 -96.39
C ARG A 54 -53.02 37.43 -94.86
N SER A 55 -54.14 37.93 -94.33
CA SER A 55 -54.36 38.11 -92.88
C SER A 55 -54.39 36.79 -92.11
N ASN A 56 -55.00 35.74 -92.68
CA ASN A 56 -54.97 34.40 -92.10
C ASN A 56 -53.55 33.81 -92.11
N ALA A 57 -52.77 34.03 -93.17
CA ALA A 57 -51.38 33.58 -93.23
C ALA A 57 -50.47 34.31 -92.21
N THR A 58 -50.63 35.62 -92.03
CA THR A 58 -49.88 36.37 -91.00
C THR A 58 -50.30 35.94 -89.59
N LYS A 59 -51.59 35.73 -89.33
CA LYS A 59 -52.09 35.17 -88.07
C LYS A 59 -51.47 33.81 -87.77
N GLN A 60 -51.48 32.88 -88.72
CA GLN A 60 -50.86 31.55 -88.55
C GLN A 60 -49.35 31.64 -88.28
N LYS A 61 -48.63 32.56 -88.94
CA LYS A 61 -47.22 32.81 -88.68
C LYS A 61 -47.00 33.32 -87.24
N MET A 62 -47.79 34.31 -86.79
CA MET A 62 -47.73 34.83 -85.42
C MET A 62 -48.04 33.76 -84.38
N GLU A 63 -49.05 32.91 -84.60
CA GLU A 63 -49.33 31.77 -83.73
C GLU A 63 -48.17 30.76 -83.68
N GLN A 64 -47.52 30.49 -84.82
CA GLN A 64 -46.35 29.60 -84.86
C GLN A 64 -45.15 30.19 -84.10
N GLU A 65 -44.92 31.50 -84.23
CA GLU A 65 -43.88 32.22 -83.49
C GLU A 65 -44.18 32.27 -81.99
N GLN A 66 -45.44 32.50 -81.60
CA GLN A 66 -45.89 32.44 -80.21
C GLN A 66 -45.69 31.04 -79.61
N ARG A 67 -46.00 29.96 -80.36
CA ARG A 67 -45.73 28.57 -79.93
C ARG A 67 -44.23 28.32 -79.75
N LYS A 68 -43.37 28.79 -80.67
CA LYS A 68 -41.90 28.71 -80.56
C LYS A 68 -41.38 29.47 -79.34
N LEU A 69 -41.89 30.67 -79.06
CA LEU A 69 -41.52 31.48 -77.91
C LEU A 69 -41.94 30.80 -76.59
N ASN A 70 -43.19 30.33 -76.51
CA ASN A 70 -43.69 29.59 -75.35
C ASN A 70 -42.88 28.30 -75.09
N GLN A 71 -42.44 27.60 -76.13
CA GLN A 71 -41.56 26.44 -75.98
C GLN A 71 -40.18 26.83 -75.43
N ARG A 72 -39.61 27.97 -75.86
CA ARG A 72 -38.35 28.50 -75.29
C ARG A 72 -38.52 28.91 -73.83
N ILE A 73 -39.62 29.58 -73.48
CA ILE A 73 -39.94 29.99 -72.10
C ILE A 73 -40.04 28.76 -71.18
N ARG A 74 -40.72 27.69 -71.61
CA ARG A 74 -40.77 26.43 -70.86
C ARG A 74 -39.36 25.86 -70.62
N ARG A 75 -38.57 25.64 -71.67
CA ARG A 75 -37.18 25.13 -71.54
C ARG A 75 -36.28 25.99 -70.67
N MET A 76 -36.46 27.31 -70.66
CA MET A 76 -35.73 28.21 -69.76
C MET A 76 -36.21 28.07 -68.31
N LYS A 77 -37.52 27.91 -68.08
CA LYS A 77 -38.07 27.64 -66.74
C LYS A 77 -37.62 26.28 -66.21
N ASP A 78 -37.64 25.24 -67.04
CA ASP A 78 -37.17 23.90 -66.69
C ASP A 78 -35.70 23.95 -66.23
N ARG A 79 -34.84 24.64 -66.99
CA ARG A 79 -33.43 24.90 -66.61
C ARG A 79 -33.24 25.76 -65.36
N ILE A 80 -34.13 26.71 -65.10
CA ILE A 80 -34.08 27.52 -63.87
C ILE A 80 -34.39 26.64 -62.65
N ASN A 81 -35.38 25.74 -62.77
CA ASN A 81 -35.70 24.77 -61.73
C ASN A 81 -34.53 23.78 -61.52
N GLU A 82 -33.97 23.21 -62.59
CA GLU A 82 -32.79 22.32 -62.53
C GLU A 82 -31.62 22.99 -61.78
N LEU A 83 -31.28 24.24 -62.14
CA LEU A 83 -30.22 25.00 -61.47
C LEU A 83 -30.55 25.40 -60.02
N GLN A 84 -31.84 25.54 -59.69
CA GLN A 84 -32.27 25.79 -58.31
C GLN A 84 -32.15 24.52 -57.46
N ASP A 85 -32.60 23.37 -57.97
CA ASP A 85 -32.48 22.08 -57.31
C ASP A 85 -30.99 21.74 -57.08
N ASP A 86 -30.12 21.94 -58.07
CA ASP A 86 -28.66 21.80 -57.94
C ASP A 86 -28.07 22.73 -56.85
N LEU A 87 -28.52 23.99 -56.79
CA LEU A 87 -28.06 24.95 -55.79
C LEU A 87 -28.51 24.56 -54.37
N GLU A 88 -29.74 24.08 -54.20
CA GLU A 88 -30.27 23.60 -52.91
C GLU A 88 -29.57 22.31 -52.46
N ASN A 89 -29.23 21.42 -53.40
CA ASN A 89 -28.42 20.21 -53.15
C ASN A 89 -26.99 20.56 -52.70
N GLU A 90 -26.30 21.46 -53.40
CA GLU A 90 -24.95 21.92 -53.04
C GLU A 90 -24.93 22.65 -51.68
N GLN A 91 -25.94 23.48 -51.38
CA GLN A 91 -26.08 24.10 -50.06
C GLN A 91 -26.30 23.06 -48.95
N SER A 92 -27.12 22.04 -49.21
CA SER A 92 -27.36 20.93 -48.28
C SER A 92 -26.08 20.12 -48.05
N GLY A 93 -25.33 19.83 -49.11
CA GLY A 93 -24.01 19.18 -49.05
C GLY A 93 -23.00 19.99 -48.23
N LYS A 94 -22.94 21.32 -48.44
CA LYS A 94 -22.10 22.24 -47.66
C LYS A 94 -22.45 22.25 -46.16
N ILE A 95 -23.74 22.22 -45.81
CA ILE A 95 -24.19 22.14 -44.42
C ILE A 95 -23.79 20.79 -43.80
N ALA A 96 -23.96 19.68 -44.52
CA ALA A 96 -23.56 18.35 -44.07
C ALA A 96 -22.04 18.24 -43.86
N MET A 97 -21.22 18.78 -44.77
CA MET A 97 -19.77 18.84 -44.63
C MET A 97 -19.34 19.70 -43.44
N LYS A 98 -20.00 20.84 -43.20
CA LYS A 98 -19.72 21.69 -42.02
C LYS A 98 -20.00 20.94 -40.70
N ARG A 99 -21.08 20.16 -40.61
CA ARG A 99 -21.38 19.33 -39.43
C ARG A 99 -20.28 18.28 -39.19
N LYS A 100 -19.92 17.52 -40.22
CA LYS A 100 -18.83 16.53 -40.15
C LYS A 100 -17.48 17.15 -39.75
N PHE A 101 -17.19 18.37 -40.22
CA PHE A 101 -15.98 19.10 -39.86
C PHE A 101 -15.98 19.44 -38.35
N MET A 102 -17.09 19.99 -37.82
CA MET A 102 -17.22 20.27 -36.39
C MET A 102 -17.16 19.00 -35.52
N GLU A 103 -17.73 17.88 -35.99
CA GLU A 103 -17.63 16.57 -35.32
C GLU A 103 -16.17 16.06 -35.27
N LEU A 104 -15.38 16.29 -36.33
CA LEU A 104 -13.96 15.96 -36.37
C LEU A 104 -13.14 16.88 -35.45
N GLU A 105 -13.40 18.19 -35.45
CA GLU A 105 -12.73 19.15 -34.55
C GLU A 105 -12.96 18.77 -33.07
N ALA A 106 -14.21 18.51 -32.68
CA ALA A 106 -14.55 18.06 -31.33
C ALA A 106 -13.89 16.72 -30.97
N THR A 107 -13.78 15.80 -31.93
CA THR A 107 -13.08 14.51 -31.72
C THR A 107 -11.57 14.72 -31.50
N ILE A 108 -10.94 15.63 -32.25
CA ILE A 108 -9.52 15.98 -32.10
C ILE A 108 -9.28 16.65 -30.74
N GLU A 109 -10.14 17.56 -30.31
CA GLU A 109 -10.05 18.21 -28.98
C GLU A 109 -10.13 17.17 -27.85
N ILE A 110 -11.09 16.25 -27.90
CA ILE A 110 -11.22 15.14 -26.94
C ILE A 110 -9.96 14.25 -26.93
N GLN A 111 -9.39 13.95 -28.11
CA GLN A 111 -8.15 13.17 -28.21
C GLN A 111 -6.96 13.93 -27.62
N GLN A 112 -6.84 15.23 -27.84
CA GLN A 112 -5.77 16.07 -27.29
C GLN A 112 -5.85 16.16 -25.76
N VAL A 113 -7.04 16.39 -25.20
CA VAL A 113 -7.27 16.39 -23.74
C VAL A 113 -6.91 15.04 -23.13
N ARG A 114 -7.30 13.93 -23.78
CA ARG A 114 -6.93 12.58 -23.33
C ARG A 114 -5.42 12.33 -23.41
N SER A 115 -4.76 12.80 -24.46
CA SER A 115 -3.31 12.66 -24.63
C SER A 115 -2.55 13.40 -23.53
N ASN A 116 -2.94 14.63 -23.22
CA ASN A 116 -2.34 15.43 -22.15
C ASN A 116 -2.49 14.73 -20.79
N LYS A 117 -3.70 14.24 -20.47
CA LYS A 117 -3.96 13.50 -19.22
C LYS A 117 -3.08 12.23 -19.08
N LEU A 118 -2.91 11.48 -20.17
CA LEU A 118 -2.04 10.30 -20.17
C LEU A 118 -0.56 10.67 -20.02
N GLN A 119 -0.13 11.81 -20.58
CA GLN A 119 1.23 12.32 -20.37
C GLN A 119 1.45 12.75 -18.91
N ASP A 120 0.48 13.40 -18.28
CA ASP A 120 0.56 13.78 -16.86
C ASP A 120 0.59 12.54 -15.94
N GLU A 121 -0.23 11.53 -16.22
CA GLU A 121 -0.22 10.24 -15.51
C GLU A 121 1.12 9.49 -15.69
N LEU A 122 1.72 9.53 -16.88
CA LEU A 122 3.04 8.97 -17.15
C LEU A 122 4.14 9.71 -16.38
N ASN A 123 4.15 11.05 -16.45
CA ASN A 123 5.11 11.90 -15.74
C ASN A 123 5.02 11.68 -14.22
N SER A 124 3.81 11.60 -13.67
CA SER A 124 3.57 11.31 -12.24
C SER A 124 4.07 9.90 -11.85
N SER A 125 3.81 8.89 -12.69
CA SER A 125 4.29 7.53 -12.46
C SER A 125 5.82 7.43 -12.51
N GLN A 126 6.46 8.20 -13.41
CA GLN A 126 7.92 8.28 -13.50
C GLN A 126 8.53 8.95 -12.27
N ALA A 127 7.94 10.03 -11.76
CA ALA A 127 8.38 10.67 -10.52
C ALA A 127 8.31 9.70 -9.32
N LEU A 128 7.18 9.01 -9.14
CA LEU A 128 7.01 8.01 -8.09
C LEU A 128 8.01 6.85 -8.20
N LEU A 129 8.37 6.44 -9.42
CA LEU A 129 9.41 5.42 -9.64
C LEU A 129 10.79 5.92 -9.20
N VAL A 130 11.16 7.15 -9.56
CA VAL A 130 12.42 7.77 -9.14
C VAL A 130 12.49 7.88 -7.63
N ASP A 131 11.46 8.42 -6.98
CA ASP A 131 11.39 8.53 -5.51
C ASP A 131 11.51 7.17 -4.82
N SER A 132 10.81 6.15 -5.32
CA SER A 132 10.88 4.77 -4.82
C SER A 132 12.28 4.16 -4.98
N THR A 133 12.95 4.40 -6.11
CA THR A 133 14.33 3.94 -6.31
C THR A 133 15.33 4.69 -5.42
N SER A 134 15.14 6.00 -5.16
CA SER A 134 15.96 6.77 -4.22
C SER A 134 15.81 6.24 -2.80
N ALA A 135 14.56 6.08 -2.32
CA ALA A 135 14.28 5.52 -1.00
C ALA A 135 14.84 4.09 -0.84
N THR A 136 14.83 3.29 -1.91
CA THR A 136 15.45 1.95 -1.92
C THR A 136 16.98 2.03 -1.82
N ALA A 137 17.62 2.97 -2.52
CA ALA A 137 19.06 3.20 -2.44
C ALA A 137 19.49 3.71 -1.05
N GLU A 138 18.75 4.66 -0.47
CA GLU A 138 18.95 5.16 0.89
C GLU A 138 18.79 4.04 1.94
N SER A 139 17.73 3.23 1.82
CA SER A 139 17.51 2.07 2.70
C SER A 139 18.65 1.04 2.59
N ARG A 140 19.26 0.88 1.41
CA ARG A 140 20.41 -0.02 1.22
C ARG A 140 21.66 0.55 1.88
N LEU A 141 21.95 1.84 1.71
CA LEU A 141 23.06 2.51 2.41
C LEU A 141 22.89 2.44 3.93
N ALA A 142 21.67 2.59 4.44
CA ALA A 142 21.38 2.41 5.86
C ALA A 142 21.65 0.97 6.33
N LEU A 143 21.26 -0.05 5.54
CA LEU A 143 21.55 -1.45 5.84
C LEU A 143 23.05 -1.75 5.84
N ASP A 144 23.79 -1.28 4.83
CA ASP A 144 25.24 -1.46 4.71
C ASP A 144 25.98 -0.79 5.89
N ASN A 145 25.53 0.40 6.33
CA ASN A 145 26.04 1.08 7.52
C ASN A 145 25.74 0.30 8.82
N CYS A 146 24.54 -0.27 8.96
CA CYS A 146 24.18 -1.12 10.10
C CYS A 146 25.02 -2.41 10.13
N GLN A 147 25.28 -3.03 8.98
CA GLN A 147 26.16 -4.20 8.88
C GLN A 147 27.59 -3.84 9.33
N GLN A 148 28.15 -2.74 8.80
CA GLN A 148 29.49 -2.28 9.19
C GLN A 148 29.59 -1.96 10.69
N ALA A 149 28.54 -1.39 11.30
CA ALA A 149 28.49 -1.17 12.74
C ALA A 149 28.44 -2.50 13.53
N SER A 150 27.69 -3.49 13.04
CA SER A 150 27.64 -4.83 13.63
C SER A 150 28.99 -5.54 13.56
N ASP A 151 29.70 -5.43 12.44
CA ASP A 151 31.01 -6.05 12.25
C ASP A 151 32.06 -5.44 13.19
N ARG A 152 32.10 -4.10 13.30
CA ARG A 152 32.96 -3.39 14.28
C ARG A 152 32.65 -3.79 15.74
N MET A 153 31.37 -3.99 16.08
CA MET A 153 30.99 -4.49 17.40
C MET A 153 31.45 -5.93 17.64
N ALA A 154 31.39 -6.79 16.61
CA ALA A 154 31.90 -8.16 16.71
C ALA A 154 33.42 -8.19 16.91
N GLU A 155 34.18 -7.38 16.15
CA GLU A 155 35.64 -7.20 16.33
C GLU A 155 36.00 -6.71 17.74
N ALA A 156 35.30 -5.68 18.24
CA ALA A 156 35.50 -5.15 19.59
C ALA A 156 35.20 -6.21 20.67
N ASN A 157 34.15 -7.01 20.49
CA ASN A 157 33.81 -8.08 21.42
C ASN A 157 34.86 -9.21 21.40
N GLN A 158 35.37 -9.60 20.22
CA GLN A 158 36.49 -10.54 20.09
C GLN A 158 37.78 -10.01 20.73
N HIS A 159 38.03 -8.70 20.67
CA HIS A 159 39.16 -8.06 21.35
C HIS A 159 39.00 -8.14 22.88
N LEU A 160 37.84 -7.78 23.43
CA LEU A 160 37.55 -7.90 24.86
C LEU A 160 37.67 -9.34 25.37
N HIS A 161 37.19 -10.33 24.60
CA HIS A 161 37.37 -11.75 24.93
C HIS A 161 38.85 -12.17 24.97
N ARG A 162 39.69 -11.68 24.06
CA ARG A 162 41.16 -11.92 24.11
C ARG A 162 41.78 -11.31 25.36
N GLN A 163 41.47 -10.05 25.67
CA GLN A 163 41.98 -9.39 26.89
C GLN A 163 41.54 -10.11 28.18
N LEU A 164 40.30 -10.60 28.24
CA LEU A 164 39.81 -11.39 29.38
C LEU A 164 40.57 -12.72 29.54
N LEU A 165 40.89 -13.41 28.44
CA LEU A 165 41.70 -14.63 28.47
C LEU A 165 43.15 -14.33 28.91
N GLU A 166 43.77 -13.27 28.39
CA GLU A 166 45.11 -12.82 28.81
C GLU A 166 45.15 -12.49 30.31
N HIS A 167 44.14 -11.77 30.83
CA HIS A 167 44.01 -11.50 32.26
C HIS A 167 43.79 -12.77 33.09
N GLN A 168 42.98 -13.73 32.63
CA GLN A 168 42.80 -15.01 33.31
C GLN A 168 44.11 -15.81 33.39
N VAL A 169 44.88 -15.86 32.30
CA VAL A 169 46.21 -16.52 32.26
C VAL A 169 47.19 -15.81 33.20
N PHE A 170 47.22 -14.48 33.21
CA PHE A 170 48.06 -13.70 34.13
C PHE A 170 47.70 -13.96 35.61
N LEU A 171 46.41 -13.91 35.97
CA LEU A 171 45.94 -14.18 37.32
C LEU A 171 46.20 -15.64 37.75
N HIS A 172 46.07 -16.60 36.83
CA HIS A 172 46.44 -17.99 37.09
C HIS A 172 47.94 -18.12 37.39
N LYS A 173 48.81 -17.46 36.61
CA LYS A 173 50.25 -17.44 36.86
C LYS A 173 50.61 -16.81 38.21
N GLN A 174 49.98 -15.69 38.57
CA GLN A 174 50.15 -15.08 39.90
C GLN A 174 49.71 -16.00 41.03
N LYS A 175 48.57 -16.70 40.87
CA LYS A 175 48.09 -17.69 41.84
C LYS A 175 49.09 -18.83 42.03
N VAL A 176 49.69 -19.34 40.95
CA VAL A 176 50.72 -20.39 41.04
C VAL A 176 51.96 -19.88 41.77
N LEU A 177 52.47 -18.69 41.45
CA LEU A 177 53.62 -18.08 42.14
C LEU A 177 53.37 -17.92 43.65
N HIS A 178 52.22 -17.38 44.05
CA HIS A 178 51.87 -17.26 45.47
C HIS A 178 51.68 -18.63 46.15
N GLN A 179 51.20 -19.64 45.43
CA GLN A 179 51.09 -21.01 45.96
C GLN A 179 52.48 -21.64 46.18
N GLU A 180 53.46 -21.36 45.30
CA GLU A 180 54.87 -21.76 45.46
C GLU A 180 55.58 -20.99 46.59
N GLU A 181 55.26 -19.70 46.78
CA GLU A 181 55.73 -18.90 47.93
C GLU A 181 55.17 -19.43 49.26
N LEU A 182 53.87 -19.72 49.33
CA LEU A 182 53.23 -20.32 50.50
C LEU A 182 53.81 -21.72 50.80
N ALA A 183 54.05 -22.54 49.78
CA ALA A 183 54.68 -23.86 49.95
C ALA A 183 56.12 -23.74 50.49
N ARG A 184 56.92 -22.79 49.98
CA ARG A 184 58.27 -22.50 50.50
C ARG A 184 58.22 -22.01 51.95
N ALA A 185 57.38 -21.03 52.27
CA ALA A 185 57.23 -20.51 53.62
C ALA A 185 56.73 -21.57 54.62
N HIS A 186 55.87 -22.49 54.19
CA HIS A 186 55.43 -23.63 55.00
C HIS A 186 56.58 -24.60 55.28
N LYS A 187 57.39 -24.92 54.26
CA LYS A 187 58.58 -25.76 54.43
C LYS A 187 59.59 -25.11 55.38
N ASP A 188 59.95 -23.84 55.16
CA ASP A 188 60.86 -23.09 56.03
C ASP A 188 60.37 -23.05 57.49
N ARG A 189 59.05 -23.01 57.70
CA ARG A 189 58.44 -23.11 59.03
C ARG A 189 58.59 -24.50 59.64
N GLN A 190 58.40 -25.57 58.86
CA GLN A 190 58.60 -26.95 59.32
C GLN A 190 60.07 -27.22 59.65
N ASP A 191 61.00 -26.78 58.80
CA ASP A 191 62.45 -26.91 59.01
C ASP A 191 62.86 -26.16 60.30
N LYS A 192 62.35 -24.93 60.52
CA LYS A 192 62.56 -24.18 61.78
C LYS A 192 61.93 -24.85 62.99
N GLN A 193 60.75 -25.45 62.86
CA GLN A 193 60.11 -26.18 63.96
C GLN A 193 60.97 -27.37 64.38
N LEU A 194 61.47 -28.15 63.43
CA LEU A 194 62.35 -29.30 63.69
C LEU A 194 63.68 -28.87 64.35
N VAL A 195 64.24 -27.71 63.96
CA VAL A 195 65.39 -27.11 64.65
C VAL A 195 65.05 -26.71 66.09
N LEU A 196 63.88 -26.11 66.35
CA LEU A 196 63.45 -25.78 67.72
C LEU A 196 63.22 -27.04 68.56
N ASP A 197 62.62 -28.09 67.99
CA ASP A 197 62.37 -29.34 68.68
C ASP A 197 63.69 -30.04 69.07
N THR A 198 64.67 -30.10 68.15
CA THR A 198 66.01 -30.63 68.47
C THR A 198 66.78 -29.77 69.49
N GLN A 199 66.60 -28.44 69.49
CA GLN A 199 67.15 -27.57 70.54
C GLN A 199 66.48 -27.81 71.91
N ASN A 200 65.17 -28.05 71.94
CA ASN A 200 64.43 -28.38 73.16
C ASN A 200 64.88 -29.75 73.71
N GLU A 201 65.07 -30.75 72.86
CA GLU A 201 65.64 -32.06 73.23
C GLU A 201 67.06 -31.93 73.83
N LEU A 202 67.91 -31.11 73.21
CA LEU A 202 69.25 -30.80 73.73
C LEU A 202 69.18 -30.07 75.07
N PHE A 203 68.26 -29.13 75.23
CA PHE A 203 68.08 -28.38 76.47
C PHE A 203 67.60 -29.29 77.62
N GLU A 204 66.60 -30.14 77.38
CA GLU A 204 66.15 -31.13 78.37
C GLU A 204 67.23 -32.18 78.68
N LYS A 205 68.03 -32.60 77.70
CA LYS A 205 69.20 -33.46 77.94
C LYS A 205 70.22 -32.78 78.87
N LEU A 206 70.59 -31.53 78.59
CA LEU A 206 71.50 -30.74 79.43
C LEU A 206 70.91 -30.46 80.83
N ARG A 207 69.59 -30.26 80.93
CA ARG A 207 68.88 -30.09 82.19
C ARG A 207 68.92 -31.37 83.04
N MET A 208 68.67 -32.53 82.43
CA MET A 208 68.78 -33.82 83.09
C MET A 208 70.23 -34.12 83.49
N GLU A 209 71.20 -33.83 82.64
CA GLU A 209 72.62 -33.95 82.97
C GLU A 209 72.99 -33.05 84.17
N LYS A 210 72.58 -31.78 84.15
CA LYS A 210 72.73 -30.85 85.29
C LYS A 210 72.12 -31.40 86.57
N LEU A 211 70.89 -31.92 86.53
CA LEU A 211 70.24 -32.56 87.69
C LEU A 211 71.03 -33.79 88.20
N THR A 212 71.65 -34.58 87.30
CA THR A 212 72.51 -35.70 87.74
C THR A 212 73.83 -35.22 88.33
N VAL A 213 74.40 -34.11 87.86
CA VAL A 213 75.61 -33.49 88.42
C VAL A 213 75.30 -32.86 89.78
N GLU A 214 74.20 -32.10 89.91
CA GLU A 214 73.72 -31.54 91.18
C GLU A 214 73.47 -32.65 92.20
N LYS A 215 72.77 -33.72 91.83
CA LYS A 215 72.54 -34.89 92.70
C LYS A 215 73.84 -35.62 93.09
N ARG A 216 74.84 -35.70 92.19
CA ARG A 216 76.17 -36.22 92.51
C ARG A 216 76.88 -35.30 93.50
N GLN A 217 76.84 -33.98 93.28
CA GLN A 217 77.43 -32.96 94.12
C GLN A 217 76.78 -32.93 95.51
N GLU A 218 75.45 -33.03 95.61
CA GLU A 218 74.71 -33.22 96.88
C GLU A 218 75.15 -34.51 97.58
N SER A 219 75.28 -35.63 96.85
CA SER A 219 75.74 -36.89 97.46
C SER A 219 77.20 -36.81 97.95
N GLN A 220 78.05 -36.02 97.28
CA GLN A 220 79.43 -35.75 97.68
C GLN A 220 79.48 -34.76 98.85
N ALA A 221 78.68 -33.70 98.83
CA ALA A 221 78.53 -32.74 99.92
C ALA A 221 77.96 -33.43 101.17
N ALA A 222 76.99 -34.33 101.04
CA ALA A 222 76.49 -35.15 102.14
C ALA A 222 77.57 -36.11 102.69
N LYS A 223 78.43 -36.67 101.84
CA LYS A 223 79.62 -37.44 102.26
C LYS A 223 80.64 -36.55 102.97
N ILE A 224 80.94 -35.37 102.44
CA ILE A 224 81.83 -34.37 103.05
C ILE A 224 81.26 -33.96 104.40
N SER A 225 80.02 -33.49 104.49
CA SER A 225 79.38 -33.13 105.76
C SER A 225 79.16 -34.30 106.72
N SER A 226 79.15 -35.55 106.24
CA SER A 226 79.21 -36.75 107.10
C SER A 226 80.62 -36.94 107.67
N LEU A 227 81.67 -36.75 106.87
CA LEU A 227 83.06 -36.75 107.30
C LEU A 227 83.38 -35.55 108.22
N GLU A 228 82.85 -34.36 107.95
CA GLU A 228 82.91 -33.18 108.82
C GLU A 228 82.15 -33.41 110.12
N ARG A 229 81.02 -34.13 110.10
CA ARG A 229 80.34 -34.53 111.34
C ARG A 229 81.17 -35.53 112.14
N ARG A 230 81.80 -36.51 111.48
CA ARG A 230 82.74 -37.44 112.13
C ARG A 230 83.97 -36.71 112.69
N LEU A 231 84.48 -35.71 111.97
CA LEU A 231 85.54 -34.82 112.46
C LEU A 231 85.05 -34.02 113.67
N LYS A 232 83.94 -33.29 113.59
CA LYS A 232 83.37 -32.54 114.72
C LYS A 232 83.03 -33.42 115.93
N LEU A 233 82.58 -34.65 115.72
CA LEU A 233 82.37 -35.64 116.79
C LEU A 233 83.69 -36.17 117.39
N SER A 234 84.82 -36.06 116.68
CA SER A 234 86.16 -36.29 117.22
C SER A 234 86.81 -35.05 117.85
N THR A 235 86.35 -33.83 117.51
CA THR A 235 86.91 -32.58 118.06
C THR A 235 86.17 -32.07 119.30
N ASN A 236 84.84 -32.20 119.33
CA ASN A 236 84.01 -31.61 120.40
C ASN A 236 83.46 -32.68 121.34
N LEU A 237 84.38 -33.29 122.08
CA LEU A 237 84.10 -34.10 123.28
C LEU A 237 84.15 -33.24 124.56
N MET A 238 83.90 -31.93 124.43
CA MET A 238 83.73 -30.98 125.54
C MET A 238 82.49 -30.11 125.29
N GLU A 239 81.87 -29.72 126.41
CA GLU A 239 80.66 -28.88 126.55
C GLU A 239 79.31 -29.53 126.15
N LYS A 240 78.42 -29.64 127.16
CA LYS A 240 77.12 -30.33 127.08
C LYS A 240 76.14 -29.83 128.16
N THR A 241 75.19 -28.97 127.78
CA THR A 241 73.90 -28.69 128.48
C THR A 241 73.00 -27.90 127.50
N VAL A 242 71.78 -28.33 127.08
CA VAL A 242 70.46 -28.36 127.80
C VAL A 242 69.86 -26.92 127.89
N THR A 243 68.65 -26.53 127.40
CA THR A 243 67.34 -27.23 127.17
C THR A 243 66.42 -26.58 126.07
N PHE A 244 65.31 -27.26 125.74
CA PHE A 244 64.10 -26.98 124.90
C PHE A 244 63.11 -25.90 125.44
N PRO A 245 61.85 -25.67 124.91
CA PRO A 245 61.22 -25.86 123.56
C PRO A 245 60.31 -24.67 123.08
N SER A 246 59.85 -24.65 121.81
CA SER A 246 58.42 -24.36 121.45
C SER A 246 58.04 -24.63 119.97
N THR A 247 56.92 -25.32 119.79
CA THR A 247 56.03 -25.38 118.59
C THR A 247 54.76 -24.51 118.87
N PRO A 248 53.67 -24.45 118.07
CA PRO A 248 53.35 -24.93 116.70
C PRO A 248 52.63 -23.86 115.81
N GLN A 249 52.07 -24.31 114.65
CA GLN A 249 50.93 -23.79 113.82
C GLN A 249 51.33 -23.68 112.34
N ASN A 250 50.72 -24.34 111.33
CA ASN A 250 49.40 -24.98 111.09
C ASN A 250 48.25 -24.06 110.63
N SER A 251 48.12 -23.93 109.31
CA SER A 251 46.90 -23.65 108.52
C SER A 251 47.29 -23.77 107.03
N ASN A 252 47.00 -24.82 106.26
CA ASN A 252 45.90 -25.77 106.13
C ASN A 252 44.71 -25.27 105.27
N THR A 253 44.28 -26.15 104.36
CA THR A 253 42.94 -26.27 103.71
C THR A 253 42.45 -25.29 102.62
N ILE A 254 41.78 -25.90 101.60
CA ILE A 254 40.56 -25.42 100.87
C ILE A 254 40.82 -24.22 99.90
N SER A 255 40.25 -24.05 98.70
CA SER A 255 39.37 -24.80 97.76
C SER A 255 39.23 -23.94 96.48
N SER A 256 38.52 -24.25 95.38
CA SER A 256 38.02 -25.45 94.66
C SER A 256 37.26 -24.94 93.40
N LEU A 257 36.67 -25.81 92.56
CA LEU A 257 35.74 -25.42 91.45
C LEU A 257 36.42 -24.58 90.33
N LEU A 258 35.98 -24.38 89.08
CA LEU A 258 34.93 -24.86 88.14
C LEU A 258 35.67 -24.97 86.76
N LYS A 259 35.32 -25.72 85.71
CA LYS A 259 34.06 -26.29 85.19
C LYS A 259 32.97 -25.27 84.82
N THR A 260 33.25 -24.43 83.82
CA THR A 260 32.21 -23.74 83.03
C THR A 260 32.35 -24.04 81.54
N ASN A 261 31.51 -24.98 81.10
CA ASN A 261 30.86 -24.92 79.79
C ASN A 261 29.86 -23.73 79.74
N ALA A 262 29.36 -23.46 78.53
CA ALA A 262 28.30 -22.52 78.17
C ALA A 262 28.65 -21.02 78.26
N GLY A 263 28.16 -20.14 77.36
CA GLY A 263 27.41 -20.38 76.12
C GLY A 263 26.16 -19.50 75.98
N ALA A 264 26.06 -18.78 74.87
CA ALA A 264 24.83 -18.27 74.23
C ALA A 264 25.25 -17.84 72.80
N SER A 265 24.68 -18.32 71.68
CA SER A 265 23.26 -18.30 71.26
C SER A 265 22.78 -16.85 71.12
N THR A 266 22.44 -16.35 69.93
CA THR A 266 21.41 -16.81 68.97
C THR A 266 21.91 -16.71 67.50
N SER A 267 21.29 -17.25 66.44
CA SER A 267 19.97 -17.90 66.24
C SER A 267 20.01 -18.99 65.16
N ASN A 268 19.18 -20.02 65.37
CA ASN A 268 18.30 -20.73 64.42
C ASN A 268 18.09 -20.00 63.07
N VAL A 269 17.89 -20.67 61.92
CA VAL A 269 16.81 -21.64 61.57
C VAL A 269 17.39 -22.70 60.58
N SER A 270 17.32 -24.02 60.85
CA SER A 270 16.36 -25.02 60.31
C SER A 270 16.15 -25.02 58.77
N GLY A 271 16.17 -26.13 58.02
CA GLY A 271 16.37 -27.56 58.30
C GLY A 271 16.97 -28.26 57.05
N ARG A 272 17.52 -29.48 57.16
CA ARG A 272 16.86 -30.76 56.78
C ARG A 272 16.17 -30.71 55.40
N ASP A 273 16.54 -31.52 54.41
CA ASP A 273 16.64 -32.99 54.49
C ASP A 273 17.80 -33.63 53.68
N GLU A 274 17.98 -34.93 53.89
CA GLU A 274 19.02 -35.77 53.32
C GLU A 274 18.61 -36.44 51.99
N ASN A 275 19.63 -36.98 51.31
CA ASN A 275 19.62 -38.16 50.45
C ASN A 275 19.15 -38.08 48.97
N ASN A 276 20.10 -38.56 48.16
CA ASN A 276 19.97 -39.49 47.02
C ASN A 276 20.14 -39.01 45.56
N HIS A 277 21.18 -39.63 44.98
CA HIS A 277 21.32 -40.11 43.59
C HIS A 277 21.60 -39.16 42.43
N HIS A 278 22.89 -39.22 42.03
CA HIS A 278 23.42 -39.38 40.67
C HIS A 278 23.28 -38.23 39.63
N PRO A 279 24.26 -38.14 38.70
CA PRO A 279 24.33 -37.05 37.73
C PRO A 279 23.71 -37.43 36.37
N SER A 280 23.11 -36.45 35.70
CA SER A 280 23.14 -36.38 34.23
C SER A 280 22.89 -34.95 33.71
N PRO A 281 23.44 -34.59 32.54
CA PRO A 281 23.39 -33.24 32.01
C PRO A 281 22.13 -32.99 31.18
N GLY A 282 21.56 -31.78 31.26
CA GLY A 282 20.40 -31.37 30.47
C GLY A 282 20.44 -29.88 30.17
N VAL A 283 20.62 -29.52 28.90
CA VAL A 283 20.62 -28.12 28.43
C VAL A 283 19.20 -27.55 28.50
N GLY A 284 19.04 -26.42 29.19
CA GLY A 284 17.77 -25.71 29.32
C GLY A 284 17.99 -24.30 29.85
N ILE A 285 18.33 -23.35 28.96
CA ILE A 285 18.56 -21.95 29.33
C ILE A 285 17.21 -21.25 29.44
N ASP A 286 16.66 -21.20 30.65
CA ASP A 286 15.43 -20.45 30.94
C ASP A 286 15.70 -18.93 30.88
N PHE A 287 15.32 -18.32 29.75
CA PHE A 287 15.50 -16.90 29.50
C PHE A 287 14.50 -16.05 30.31
N THR A 288 14.86 -15.73 31.56
CA THR A 288 14.03 -14.90 32.43
C THR A 288 14.16 -13.43 32.05
N ILE A 289 13.17 -12.89 31.33
CA ILE A 289 13.12 -11.46 30.95
C ILE A 289 12.89 -10.60 32.21
N PRO A 290 13.73 -9.59 32.51
CA PRO A 290 13.51 -8.69 33.63
C PRO A 290 12.24 -7.85 33.43
N ARG A 291 11.26 -8.00 34.33
CA ARG A 291 10.08 -7.12 34.37
C ARG A 291 10.46 -5.76 34.95
N LEU A 292 10.57 -4.76 34.08
CA LEU A 292 10.51 -3.35 34.49
C LEU A 292 9.17 -3.08 35.21
N GLY A 293 9.23 -2.38 36.33
CA GLY A 293 8.06 -2.10 37.16
C GLY A 293 7.07 -1.16 36.46
N GLY A 294 5.90 -1.69 36.11
CA GLY A 294 4.74 -0.92 35.68
C GLY A 294 3.64 -0.95 36.73
N GLU A 295 3.07 0.21 37.06
CA GLU A 295 2.04 0.38 38.09
C GLU A 295 0.83 -0.55 37.85
N LYS A 296 0.38 -1.25 38.91
CA LYS A 296 -0.86 -2.03 38.88
C LYS A 296 -2.10 -1.11 38.89
N ARG A 297 -2.46 -0.55 37.73
CA ARG A 297 -3.80 0.03 37.54
C ARG A 297 -4.81 -1.10 37.35
N ASN A 298 -5.64 -1.31 38.37
CA ASN A 298 -6.81 -2.19 38.29
C ASN A 298 -7.80 -1.64 37.25
N LEU A 299 -7.70 -2.15 36.02
CA LEU A 299 -8.75 -2.02 35.02
C LEU A 299 -9.58 -3.30 35.04
N ALA A 300 -10.71 -3.24 35.75
CA ALA A 300 -11.76 -4.24 35.62
C ALA A 300 -12.31 -4.18 34.18
N ILE A 301 -11.81 -5.07 33.32
CA ILE A 301 -12.31 -5.21 31.96
C ILE A 301 -13.71 -5.83 32.05
N ILE A 302 -14.73 -4.97 32.04
CA ILE A 302 -16.11 -5.37 31.75
C ILE A 302 -16.11 -5.87 30.30
N SER A 303 -15.95 -7.18 30.15
CA SER A 303 -15.93 -7.84 28.86
C SER A 303 -17.34 -7.82 28.27
N THR A 304 -17.62 -6.80 27.45
CA THR A 304 -18.74 -6.82 26.51
C THR A 304 -18.45 -7.91 25.48
N GLY A 305 -18.94 -9.13 25.76
CA GLY A 305 -18.54 -10.37 25.08
C GLY A 305 -18.65 -10.30 23.56
N LYS A 306 -17.50 -10.17 22.88
CA LYS A 306 -17.44 -10.12 21.41
C LYS A 306 -17.36 -11.54 20.89
N LYS A 307 -18.47 -12.04 20.35
CA LYS A 307 -18.52 -13.35 19.69
C LYS A 307 -17.71 -13.33 18.39
N CYS A 308 -17.06 -14.44 18.08
CA CYS A 308 -16.36 -14.63 16.81
C CYS A 308 -17.36 -14.69 15.66
N SER A 309 -17.16 -13.88 14.61
CA SER A 309 -18.05 -13.82 13.44
C SER A 309 -18.04 -15.06 12.54
N ILE A 310 -17.18 -16.05 12.81
CA ILE A 310 -17.08 -17.31 12.04
C ILE A 310 -17.73 -18.46 12.82
N CYS A 311 -17.44 -18.59 14.13
CA CYS A 311 -17.92 -19.72 14.94
C CYS A 311 -18.91 -19.34 16.05
N PHE A 312 -19.28 -18.07 16.19
CA PHE A 312 -20.24 -17.49 17.14
C PHE A 312 -20.01 -17.77 18.64
N LYS A 313 -18.90 -18.42 18.99
CA LYS A 313 -18.42 -18.58 20.38
C LYS A 313 -17.87 -17.27 20.92
N ASP A 314 -17.94 -17.10 22.23
CA ASP A 314 -17.40 -15.93 22.96
C ASP A 314 -15.87 -15.82 22.83
N SER A 315 -15.31 -14.68 23.23
CA SER A 315 -13.92 -14.25 22.96
C SER A 315 -12.82 -15.01 23.73
N GLY A 316 -12.90 -16.33 23.79
CA GLY A 316 -11.88 -17.21 24.37
C GLY A 316 -10.67 -17.35 23.45
N GLY A 317 -9.78 -16.34 23.45
CA GLY A 317 -8.50 -16.38 22.74
C GLY A 317 -8.22 -15.17 21.85
N LEU A 318 -7.17 -15.26 21.03
CA LEU A 318 -6.72 -14.17 20.18
C LEU A 318 -7.73 -13.88 19.05
N MET A 319 -8.35 -12.71 19.08
CA MET A 319 -9.27 -12.25 18.02
C MET A 319 -8.61 -11.23 17.08
N LYS A 320 -8.61 -11.51 15.78
CA LYS A 320 -8.26 -10.53 14.73
C LYS A 320 -9.45 -9.63 14.42
N LYS A 321 -9.17 -8.37 14.07
CA LYS A 321 -10.15 -7.42 13.51
C LYS A 321 -10.35 -7.71 12.02
N CYS A 322 -11.49 -7.29 11.47
CA CYS A 322 -11.71 -7.27 10.02
C CYS A 322 -10.82 -6.23 9.32
N GLU A 323 -10.29 -6.57 8.14
CA GLU A 323 -9.35 -5.76 7.35
C GLU A 323 -10.04 -5.00 6.19
N CYS A 324 -11.37 -4.82 6.24
CA CYS A 324 -12.16 -4.19 5.16
C CYS A 324 -12.00 -2.66 5.01
N SER A 325 -10.94 -2.07 5.56
CA SER A 325 -10.63 -0.62 5.58
C SER A 325 -11.68 0.33 6.16
N ARG A 326 -12.88 -0.15 6.55
CA ARG A 326 -13.91 0.66 7.21
C ARG A 326 -13.53 0.91 8.68
N ARG A 327 -13.30 2.18 9.04
CA ARG A 327 -12.85 2.61 10.38
C ARG A 327 -13.74 2.08 11.52
N ASP A 328 -15.05 1.98 11.28
CA ASP A 328 -16.04 1.56 12.27
C ASP A 328 -16.34 0.04 12.28
N CYS A 329 -15.57 -0.77 11.56
CA CYS A 329 -15.79 -2.22 11.51
C CYS A 329 -15.49 -2.89 12.85
N LYS A 330 -16.55 -3.23 13.60
CA LYS A 330 -16.46 -3.92 14.90
C LYS A 330 -16.35 -5.45 14.79
N ILE A 331 -16.38 -6.01 13.57
CA ILE A 331 -16.31 -7.44 13.30
C ILE A 331 -14.95 -8.00 13.71
N ARG A 332 -14.97 -9.14 14.42
CA ARG A 332 -13.78 -9.87 14.87
C ARG A 332 -13.98 -11.37 14.76
N ALA A 333 -12.91 -12.09 14.47
CA ALA A 333 -12.88 -13.55 14.46
C ALA A 333 -11.65 -14.10 15.19
N HIS A 334 -11.74 -15.32 15.71
CA HIS A 334 -10.57 -16.02 16.26
C HIS A 334 -9.51 -16.20 15.18
N ALA A 335 -8.24 -16.01 15.52
CA ALA A 335 -7.13 -16.16 14.58
C ALA A 335 -7.12 -17.57 13.94
N SER A 336 -7.42 -18.61 14.72
CA SER A 336 -7.57 -20.00 14.25
C SER A 336 -8.72 -20.16 13.25
N CYS A 337 -9.89 -19.58 13.51
CA CYS A 337 -11.03 -19.62 12.58
C CYS A 337 -10.71 -18.95 11.24
N VAL A 338 -9.98 -17.82 11.25
CA VAL A 338 -9.53 -17.15 10.02
C VAL A 338 -8.54 -18.04 9.26
N GLN A 339 -7.58 -18.66 9.96
CA GLN A 339 -6.56 -19.52 9.34
C GLN A 339 -7.17 -20.76 8.67
N HIS A 340 -8.15 -21.42 9.30
CA HIS A 340 -8.87 -22.54 8.68
C HIS A 340 -9.68 -22.11 7.44
N PHE A 341 -10.28 -20.91 7.44
CA PHE A 341 -11.06 -20.41 6.30
C PHE A 341 -10.19 -20.13 5.07
N LEU A 342 -8.94 -19.70 5.27
CA LEU A 342 -7.99 -19.40 4.19
C LEU A 342 -7.45 -20.66 3.49
N MET A 343 -7.31 -21.77 4.21
CA MET A 343 -6.80 -23.03 3.63
C MET A 343 -7.81 -23.75 2.74
N GLY A 344 -9.11 -23.46 2.86
CA GLY A 344 -10.16 -24.09 2.04
C GLY A 344 -10.25 -23.57 0.59
N SER A 345 -9.65 -22.40 0.30
CA SER A 345 -9.82 -21.70 -0.99
C SER A 345 -8.59 -21.76 -1.91
N ALA A 346 -7.53 -22.47 -1.49
CA ALA A 346 -6.23 -22.47 -2.17
C ALA A 346 -6.14 -23.55 -3.27
N SER A 347 -6.93 -23.43 -4.33
CA SER A 347 -6.67 -24.12 -5.60
C SER A 347 -6.56 -23.10 -6.73
N SER A 348 -5.46 -23.17 -7.49
CA SER A 348 -5.14 -22.27 -8.63
C SER A 348 -4.95 -20.77 -8.30
N CYS A 349 -3.72 -20.40 -7.91
CA CYS A 349 -3.00 -19.24 -8.49
C CYS A 349 -1.52 -19.23 -8.00
N LYS A 350 -0.56 -19.40 -8.91
CA LYS A 350 0.89 -19.34 -8.61
C LYS A 350 1.49 -17.99 -9.04
N SER A 351 1.36 -16.96 -8.21
CA SER A 351 2.27 -15.80 -8.14
C SER A 351 1.83 -14.83 -7.04
N ASN A 352 2.82 -14.21 -6.38
CA ASN A 352 2.70 -13.22 -5.30
C ASN A 352 2.14 -13.71 -3.94
N PRO A 353 2.97 -13.78 -2.89
CA PRO A 353 2.47 -13.80 -1.52
C PRO A 353 2.03 -12.39 -1.08
N VAL A 354 1.21 -12.32 -0.01
CA VAL A 354 0.78 -11.08 0.68
C VAL A 354 -0.30 -10.24 -0.05
N CYS A 355 -1.48 -10.84 -0.25
CA CYS A 355 -2.75 -10.15 -0.06
C CYS A 355 -3.73 -11.08 0.67
N MET A 356 -4.06 -10.77 1.93
CA MET A 356 -5.14 -11.47 2.65
C MET A 356 -6.48 -11.15 1.97
N PRO A 357 -7.31 -12.15 1.64
CA PRO A 357 -8.60 -11.87 1.01
C PRO A 357 -9.56 -11.24 2.02
N VAL A 358 -10.31 -10.23 1.59
CA VAL A 358 -11.19 -9.37 2.42
C VAL A 358 -12.49 -10.09 2.80
N ILE A 359 -12.39 -11.25 3.46
CA ILE A 359 -13.51 -12.17 3.74
C ILE A 359 -13.99 -12.05 5.19
N LEU A 360 -14.46 -10.86 5.57
CA LEU A 360 -15.28 -10.67 6.78
C LEU A 360 -16.39 -9.60 6.64
N CYS A 361 -16.53 -8.98 5.46
CA CYS A 361 -17.57 -7.99 5.17
C CYS A 361 -18.26 -8.28 3.83
N CYS A 362 -18.98 -9.40 3.74
CA CYS A 362 -20.09 -9.48 2.79
C CYS A 362 -21.20 -8.56 3.30
N PRO A 363 -21.62 -7.53 2.54
CA PRO A 363 -22.82 -6.78 2.89
C PRO A 363 -24.04 -7.67 2.60
N SER A 364 -24.63 -8.28 3.63
CA SER A 364 -26.02 -8.73 3.51
C SER A 364 -26.88 -7.51 3.20
N SER A 365 -27.43 -7.48 1.99
CA SER A 365 -28.28 -6.43 1.46
C SER A 365 -29.62 -6.41 2.18
N ASN A 366 -29.65 -5.82 3.38
CA ASN A 366 -30.91 -5.48 4.01
C ASN A 366 -31.61 -4.39 3.20
N LYS A 367 -32.85 -4.73 2.84
CA LYS A 367 -33.71 -4.08 1.85
C LYS A 367 -33.81 -2.56 2.02
N THR A 368 -33.75 -1.89 0.88
CA THR A 368 -34.28 -0.56 0.65
C THR A 368 -35.79 -0.48 0.96
N SER A 369 -36.24 0.63 1.55
CA SER A 369 -37.67 0.97 1.63
C SER A 369 -37.91 2.48 1.80
N SER A 370 -37.87 3.21 0.67
CA SER A 370 -38.48 4.54 0.42
C SER A 370 -37.96 5.04 -0.94
N SER A 371 -38.76 4.99 -2.02
CA SER A 371 -39.43 6.15 -2.64
C SER A 371 -38.48 7.35 -2.94
N SER A 372 -38.39 7.88 -4.15
CA SER A 372 -39.51 8.11 -5.10
C SER A 372 -39.07 8.31 -6.57
N THR A 373 -40.08 8.38 -7.44
CA THR A 373 -40.12 9.08 -8.76
C THR A 373 -39.19 8.60 -9.88
N SER A 374 -39.84 7.89 -10.81
CA SER A 374 -39.40 7.51 -12.15
C SER A 374 -39.52 8.65 -13.18
N GLU A 375 -38.52 8.76 -14.06
CA GLU A 375 -38.55 9.20 -15.48
C GLU A 375 -37.09 9.21 -15.95
N GLY A 376 -36.67 8.81 -17.15
CA GLY A 376 -37.34 8.19 -18.31
C GLY A 376 -36.29 8.04 -19.43
N PHE A 377 -36.57 7.21 -20.44
CA PHE A 377 -35.73 6.97 -21.65
C PHE A 377 -34.36 6.29 -21.47
N ASN A 378 -34.33 5.02 -21.89
CA ASN A 378 -33.11 4.26 -22.16
C ASN A 378 -33.23 3.66 -23.57
N MET A 379 -32.50 4.20 -24.57
CA MET A 379 -32.45 3.64 -25.93
C MET A 379 -31.20 2.78 -26.10
N HIS A 380 -31.37 1.46 -25.98
CA HIS A 380 -30.37 0.50 -26.43
C HIS A 380 -30.53 0.23 -27.93
N HIS A 381 -29.63 0.78 -28.75
CA HIS A 381 -29.39 0.27 -30.10
C HIS A 381 -28.24 -0.75 -30.06
N SER A 382 -28.58 -2.04 -30.09
CA SER A 382 -27.63 -3.13 -30.33
C SER A 382 -27.48 -3.34 -31.84
N ILE A 383 -26.32 -2.97 -32.40
CA ILE A 383 -25.95 -3.32 -33.78
C ILE A 383 -25.11 -4.59 -33.75
N THR A 384 -25.69 -5.71 -34.18
CA THR A 384 -24.99 -6.97 -34.40
C THR A 384 -24.30 -6.95 -35.76
N ILE A 385 -22.97 -6.91 -35.77
CA ILE A 385 -22.18 -7.09 -36.99
C ILE A 385 -22.04 -8.60 -37.26
N SER A 386 -22.46 -9.04 -38.44
CA SER A 386 -22.28 -10.42 -38.92
C SER A 386 -21.06 -10.48 -39.85
N PRO A 387 -20.16 -11.48 -39.71
CA PRO A 387 -18.96 -11.56 -40.52
C PRO A 387 -19.22 -12.13 -41.93
N ARG A 388 -18.47 -11.62 -42.91
CA ARG A 388 -18.15 -12.26 -44.18
C ARG A 388 -16.64 -12.19 -44.39
#